data_AF-A0AAE3LEH4-F1
#
_entry.id   AF-A0AAE3LEH4-F1
#
_cell.length_a   1.000
_cell.length_b   1.000
_cell.length_c   1.000
_cell.angle_alpha   90.00
_cell.angle_beta   90.00
_cell.angle_gamma   90.00
#
_symmetry.space_group_name_H-M   'P 1'
#
loop_
_entity.id
_entity.type
_entity.pdbx_description
1 polymer ?
#
loop_
_entity_poly.entity_id
_entity_poly.type
_entity_poly.pdbx_seq_one_letter_code
_entity_poly.pdbx_strand_id
1 'polypeptide(L)'
;MDRDPVELGVTLLAHLEDESLSVAEAIDRLETITTDPHLTREILDTAELRGIIEREAGRIRTRSGSFVRFESQVVSREGDFECRRCGSSLSTGYFIQFETGELGPFGSSCIRKVTGRE
;
A
#
# COMPACT_ATOMS: atom_id res chain seq x y z
N MET A 1 2.45 14.93 13.27
CA MET A 1 2.52 15.20 11.82
C MET A 1 1.48 14.31 11.20
N ASP A 2 0.35 14.89 10.83
CA ASP A 2 -0.69 14.21 10.08
C ASP A 2 -0.07 13.60 8.82
N ARG A 3 -0.23 12.28 8.66
CA ARG A 3 0.27 11.56 7.48
C ARG A 3 -0.45 12.13 6.28
N ASP A 4 0.30 12.63 5.30
CA ASP A 4 -0.27 13.01 4.03
C ASP A 4 -0.73 11.70 3.32
N PRO A 5 -2.05 11.49 3.15
CA PRO A 5 -2.57 10.26 2.58
C PRO A 5 -2.13 10.08 1.11
N VAL A 6 -1.84 11.20 0.43
CA VAL A 6 -1.35 11.20 -0.95
C VAL A 6 0.08 10.66 -0.98
N GLU A 7 0.98 11.22 -0.16
CA GLU A 7 2.36 10.74 -0.07
C GLU A 7 2.44 9.27 0.37
N LEU A 8 1.62 8.86 1.34
CA LEU A 8 1.58 7.47 1.80
C LEU A 8 1.09 6.53 0.69
N GLY A 9 0.07 6.92 -0.07
CA GLY A 9 -0.45 6.17 -1.20
C GLY A 9 0.55 6.02 -2.34
N VAL A 10 1.22 7.13 -2.70
CA VAL A 10 2.30 7.12 -3.71
C VAL A 10 3.44 6.20 -3.27
N THR A 11 3.81 6.26 -1.99
CA THR A 11 4.87 5.41 -1.42
C THR A 11 4.48 3.93 -1.47
N LEU A 12 3.24 3.59 -1.14
CA LEU A 12 2.73 2.22 -1.25
C LEU A 12 2.88 1.70 -2.68
N LEU A 13 2.43 2.47 -3.68
CA LEU A 13 2.52 2.11 -5.10
C LEU A 13 3.96 1.93 -5.57
N ALA A 14 4.89 2.75 -5.08
CA ALA A 14 6.31 2.67 -5.42
C ALA A 14 6.99 1.37 -4.95
N HIS A 15 6.44 0.76 -3.90
CA HIS A 15 7.04 -0.39 -3.25
C HIS A 15 6.28 -1.71 -3.49
N LEU A 16 5.24 -1.72 -4.32
CA LEU A 16 4.54 -2.96 -4.68
C LEU A 16 5.49 -3.93 -5.39
N GLU A 17 5.42 -5.21 -5.03
CA GLU A 17 6.18 -6.29 -5.68
C GLU A 17 5.63 -6.64 -7.07
N ASP A 18 4.33 -6.38 -7.32
CA ASP A 18 3.71 -6.57 -8.62
C ASP A 18 4.21 -5.56 -9.66
N GLU A 19 4.87 -6.04 -10.73
CA GLU A 19 5.29 -5.23 -11.88
C GLU A 19 4.10 -4.64 -12.66
N SER A 20 2.94 -5.28 -12.55
CA SER A 20 1.72 -4.86 -13.23
C SER A 20 0.49 -5.33 -12.47
N LEU A 21 -0.48 -4.44 -12.33
CA LEU A 21 -1.76 -4.71 -11.70
C LEU A 21 -2.86 -3.97 -12.45
N SER A 22 -4.10 -4.42 -12.32
CA SER A 22 -5.24 -3.66 -12.82
C SER A 22 -5.44 -2.37 -12.02
N VAL A 23 -6.12 -1.38 -12.61
CA VAL A 23 -6.50 -0.17 -11.87
C VAL A 23 -7.34 -0.51 -10.63
N ALA A 24 -8.22 -1.50 -10.74
CA ALA A 24 -9.05 -1.97 -9.63
C ALA A 24 -8.20 -2.53 -8.47
N GLU A 25 -7.16 -3.31 -8.77
CA GLU A 25 -6.25 -3.86 -7.77
C GLU A 25 -5.39 -2.80 -7.08
N ALA A 26 -5.02 -1.74 -7.80
CA ALA A 26 -4.34 -0.60 -7.20
C ALA A 26 -5.27 0.14 -6.25
N ILE A 27 -6.53 0.33 -6.64
CA ILE A 27 -7.55 0.95 -5.80
C ILE A 27 -7.80 0.13 -4.53
N ASP A 28 -7.96 -1.21 -4.61
CA ASP A 28 -8.11 -2.10 -3.43
C ASP A 28 -7.00 -1.91 -2.40
N ARG A 29 -5.76 -1.70 -2.88
CA ARG A 29 -4.61 -1.44 -2.00
C ARG A 29 -4.69 -0.05 -1.37
N LEU A 30 -5.10 0.96 -2.13
CA LEU A 30 -5.26 2.34 -1.65
C LEU A 30 -6.42 2.49 -0.66
N GLU A 31 -7.44 1.63 -0.71
CA GLU A 31 -8.54 1.61 0.28
C GLU A 31 -8.05 1.35 1.72
N THR A 32 -6.85 0.79 1.89
CA THR A 32 -6.20 0.66 3.22
C THR A 32 -5.64 1.99 3.76
N ILE A 33 -5.60 3.03 2.93
CA ILE A 33 -5.13 4.38 3.27
C ILE A 33 -6.31 5.35 3.25
N THR A 34 -7.12 5.30 2.19
CA THR A 34 -8.24 6.21 1.98
C THR A 34 -9.32 5.55 1.13
N THR A 35 -10.58 5.79 1.50
CA THR A 35 -11.76 5.43 0.70
C THR A 35 -12.32 6.63 -0.05
N ASP A 36 -11.67 7.80 0.03
CA ASP A 36 -12.10 9.01 -0.67
C ASP A 36 -11.66 8.94 -2.14
N PRO A 37 -12.60 8.95 -3.11
CA PRO A 37 -12.29 8.86 -4.53
C PRO A 37 -11.48 10.06 -5.07
N HIS A 38 -11.54 11.23 -4.42
CA HIS A 38 -10.70 12.38 -4.77
C HIS A 38 -9.25 12.11 -4.39
N LEU A 39 -8.99 11.65 -3.16
CA LEU A 39 -7.64 11.30 -2.71
C LEU A 39 -7.07 10.13 -3.50
N THR A 40 -7.86 9.10 -3.79
CA THR A 40 -7.45 7.97 -4.63
C THR A 40 -6.99 8.43 -6.02
N ARG A 41 -7.73 9.35 -6.65
CA ARG A 41 -7.34 9.92 -7.95
C ARG A 41 -6.04 10.72 -7.80
N GLU A 42 -5.96 11.59 -6.80
CA GLU A 42 -4.79 12.43 -6.55
C GLU A 42 -3.52 11.62 -6.31
N ILE A 43 -3.60 10.52 -5.54
CA ILE A 43 -2.51 9.56 -5.34
C ILE A 43 -2.00 9.03 -6.68
N LEU A 44 -2.91 8.57 -7.53
CA LEU A 44 -2.53 7.90 -8.76
C LEU A 44 -2.00 8.89 -9.80
N ASP A 45 -2.60 10.08 -9.92
CA ASP A 45 -2.09 11.18 -10.74
C ASP A 45 -0.71 11.63 -10.26
N THR A 46 -0.50 11.74 -8.95
CA THR A 46 0.80 12.10 -8.37
C THR A 46 1.84 11.02 -8.63
N ALA A 47 1.49 9.75 -8.49
CA ALA A 47 2.38 8.62 -8.75
C ALA A 47 2.78 8.55 -10.24
N GLU A 48 1.84 8.80 -11.15
CA GLU A 48 2.10 8.85 -12.60
C GLU A 48 3.01 10.03 -12.95
N LEU A 49 2.70 11.22 -12.43
CA LEU A 49 3.49 12.44 -12.66
C LEU A 49 4.93 12.30 -12.15
N ARG A 50 5.14 11.58 -11.06
CA ARG A 50 6.47 11.27 -10.50
C ARG A 50 7.16 10.09 -11.21
N GLY A 51 6.51 9.48 -12.19
CA GLY A 51 7.05 8.34 -12.94
C GLY A 51 7.12 7.05 -12.13
N ILE A 52 6.45 6.96 -10.99
CA ILE A 52 6.38 5.77 -10.14
C ILE A 52 5.52 4.69 -10.82
N ILE A 53 4.44 5.11 -11.47
CA ILE A 53 3.57 4.24 -12.23
C ILE A 53 3.40 4.73 -13.67
N GLU A 54 2.98 3.82 -14.54
CA GLU A 54 2.52 4.09 -15.90
C GLU A 54 1.15 3.45 -16.09
N ARG A 55 0.20 4.18 -16.67
CA ARG A 55 -1.14 3.68 -16.95
C ARG A 55 -1.33 3.42 -18.43
N GLU A 56 -1.54 2.15 -18.79
CA GLU A 56 -1.81 1.74 -20.17
C GLU A 56 -2.94 0.72 -20.21
N ALA A 57 -3.91 0.94 -21.10
CA ALA A 57 -5.02 0.02 -21.38
C ALA A 57 -5.78 -0.50 -20.14
N GLY A 58 -5.99 0.36 -19.13
CA GLY A 58 -6.69 -0.01 -17.89
C GLY A 58 -5.84 -0.81 -16.89
N ARG A 59 -4.52 -0.88 -17.12
CA ARG A 59 -3.55 -1.48 -16.21
C ARG A 59 -2.56 -0.42 -15.71
N ILE A 60 -2.03 -0.67 -14.53
CA ILE A 60 -0.96 0.10 -13.89
C ILE A 60 0.29 -0.75 -13.96
N ARG A 61 1.36 -0.19 -14.49
CA ARG A 61 2.72 -0.72 -14.45
C ARG A 61 3.50 0.05 -13.40
N THR A 62 4.08 -0.64 -12.45
CA THR A 62 4.95 -0.02 -11.44
C THR A 62 6.36 0.02 -12.02
N ARG A 63 6.99 1.19 -12.06
CA ARG A 63 8.41 1.32 -12.39
C ARG A 63 9.23 0.89 -11.17
N SER A 64 9.23 -0.42 -10.98
CA SER A 64 9.75 -1.09 -9.81
C SER A 64 11.27 -0.95 -9.71
N GLY A 65 11.73 0.03 -8.93
CA GLY A 65 13.14 0.18 -8.55
C GLY A 65 13.40 0.04 -7.05
N SER A 66 12.36 0.09 -6.21
CA SER A 66 12.45 0.03 -4.74
C SER A 66 11.27 -0.73 -4.16
N PHE A 67 11.27 -2.05 -4.32
CA PHE A 67 10.27 -2.94 -3.71
C PHE A 67 10.28 -2.85 -2.19
N VAL A 68 9.13 -3.08 -1.53
CA VAL A 68 9.09 -3.30 -0.07
C VAL A 68 9.97 -4.52 0.21
N ARG A 69 11.12 -4.30 0.85
CA ARG A 69 11.88 -5.41 1.43
C ARG A 69 11.17 -5.78 2.72
N PHE A 70 10.32 -6.80 2.63
CA PHE A 70 9.47 -7.27 3.73
C PHE A 70 10.25 -7.52 5.02
N GLU A 71 11.52 -7.94 4.92
CA GLU A 71 12.40 -8.17 6.08
C GLU A 71 12.93 -6.90 6.76
N SER A 72 12.93 -5.74 6.09
CA SER A 72 13.49 -4.49 6.64
C SER A 72 12.46 -3.40 6.92
N GLN A 73 11.30 -3.42 6.25
CA GLN A 73 10.28 -2.37 6.38
C GLN A 73 9.02 -2.82 7.11
N VAL A 74 8.90 -4.10 7.51
CA VAL A 74 7.74 -4.59 8.24
C VAL A 74 8.09 -4.80 9.71
N VAL A 75 7.33 -4.17 10.60
CA VAL A 75 7.42 -4.33 12.06
C VAL A 75 6.19 -5.10 12.54
N SER A 76 6.41 -6.18 13.30
CA SER A 76 5.35 -6.90 14.00
C SER A 76 5.23 -6.42 15.45
N ARG A 77 4.00 -6.32 15.95
CA ARG A 77 3.69 -6.04 17.35
C ARG A 77 2.65 -7.02 17.83
N GLU A 78 2.82 -7.57 19.03
CA GLU A 78 1.83 -8.42 19.69
C GLU A 78 0.83 -7.55 20.48
N GLY A 79 -0.44 -7.91 20.44
CA GLY A 79 -1.54 -7.18 21.07
C GLY A 79 -2.87 -7.41 20.35
N ASP A 80 -3.95 -6.82 20.87
CA ASP A 80 -5.25 -6.82 20.20
C ASP A 80 -5.28 -5.75 19.11
N PHE A 81 -5.25 -6.19 17.86
CA PHE A 81 -5.34 -5.34 16.68
C PHE A 81 -6.50 -5.76 15.78
N GLU A 82 -7.01 -4.84 14.98
CA GLU A 82 -7.99 -5.15 13.93
C GLU A 82 -7.35 -4.93 12.56
N CYS A 83 -7.35 -5.97 11.72
CA CYS A 83 -6.75 -5.89 10.39
C CYS A 83 -7.41 -4.79 9.57
N ARG A 84 -6.66 -3.77 9.16
CA ARG A 84 -7.21 -2.64 8.39
C ARG A 84 -7.83 -3.06 7.05
N ARG A 85 -7.37 -4.19 6.48
CA ARG A 85 -7.89 -4.69 5.20
C ARG A 85 -9.19 -5.48 5.34
N CYS A 86 -9.26 -6.41 6.28
CA CYS A 86 -10.36 -7.39 6.37
C CYS A 86 -11.19 -7.30 7.65
N GLY A 87 -10.83 -6.42 8.59
CA GLY A 87 -11.52 -6.25 9.86
C GLY A 87 -11.37 -7.41 10.85
N SER A 88 -10.54 -8.40 10.57
CA SER A 88 -10.36 -9.54 11.49
C SER A 88 -9.54 -9.13 12.72
N SER A 89 -9.92 -9.63 13.89
CA SER A 89 -9.14 -9.51 15.13
C SER A 89 -7.84 -10.30 15.03
N LEU A 90 -6.73 -9.64 15.36
CA LEU A 90 -5.37 -10.14 15.29
C LEU A 90 -4.72 -10.06 16.67
N SER A 91 -4.09 -11.15 17.10
CA SER A 91 -3.18 -11.14 18.26
C SER A 91 -1.79 -10.58 17.93
N THR A 92 -1.48 -10.44 16.63
CA THR A 92 -0.23 -9.87 16.13
C THR A 92 -0.52 -8.98 14.93
N GLY A 93 -0.26 -7.68 15.08
CA GLY A 93 -0.39 -6.69 14.03
C GLY A 93 0.92 -6.48 13.29
N TYR A 94 0.86 -6.50 11.96
CA TYR A 94 1.99 -6.18 11.08
C TYR A 94 1.84 -4.77 10.53
N PHE A 95 2.92 -3.99 10.59
CA PHE A 95 2.96 -2.58 10.20
C PHE A 95 4.09 -2.36 9.20
N ILE A 96 3.78 -1.74 8.06
CA ILE A 96 4.79 -1.32 7.09
C ILE A 96 5.27 0.07 7.48
N GLN A 97 6.56 0.23 7.76
CA GLN A 97 7.23 1.50 8.02
C GLN A 97 7.70 2.08 6.70
N PHE A 98 7.11 3.20 6.32
CA PHE A 98 7.61 4.08 5.27
C PHE A 98 8.18 5.35 5.88
N GLU A 99 9.04 6.04 5.14
CA GLU A 99 9.51 7.39 5.51
C GLU A 99 8.35 8.39 5.58
N THR A 100 7.30 8.16 4.78
CA THR A 100 6.08 8.96 4.70
C THR A 100 5.03 8.60 5.76
N GLY A 101 5.21 7.49 6.47
CA GLY A 101 4.30 7.07 7.54
C GLY A 101 4.25 5.55 7.74
N GLU A 102 3.48 5.12 8.73
CA GLU A 102 3.24 3.70 9.00
C GLU A 102 1.91 3.26 8.39
N LEU A 103 1.87 2.08 7.78
CA LEU A 103 0.66 1.47 7.23
C LEU A 103 0.35 0.16 7.96
N GLY A 104 -0.83 0.05 8.56
CA GLY A 104 -1.26 -1.12 9.32
C GLY A 104 -2.26 -0.75 10.42
N PRO A 105 -2.62 -1.69 11.31
CA PRO A 105 -2.13 -3.07 11.37
C PRO A 105 -2.75 -4.01 10.32
N PHE A 106 -1.99 -5.00 9.88
CA PHE A 106 -2.43 -6.08 9.00
C PHE A 106 -2.15 -7.45 9.60
N GLY A 107 -2.91 -8.47 9.18
CA GLY A 107 -2.59 -9.87 9.49
C GLY A 107 -1.48 -10.40 8.56
N SER A 108 -0.84 -11.51 8.95
CA SER A 108 0.29 -12.12 8.20
C SER A 108 -0.02 -12.46 6.74
N SER A 109 -1.24 -12.90 6.44
CA SER A 109 -1.69 -13.14 5.06
C SER A 109 -2.13 -11.85 4.35
N CYS A 110 -2.75 -10.91 5.08
CA CYS A 110 -3.26 -9.67 4.48
C CYS A 110 -2.13 -8.77 3.98
N ILE A 111 -1.06 -8.64 4.77
CA ILE A 111 0.09 -7.80 4.40
C ILE A 111 0.77 -8.31 3.13
N ARG A 112 0.92 -9.63 2.95
CA ARG A 112 1.51 -10.21 1.74
C ARG A 112 0.70 -9.88 0.50
N LYS A 113 -0.63 -9.92 0.61
CA LYS A 113 -1.52 -9.55 -0.49
C LYS A 113 -1.52 -8.05 -0.77
N VAL A 114 -1.37 -7.19 0.24
CA VAL A 114 -1.25 -5.74 0.04
C VAL A 114 0.06 -5.41 -0.67
N THR A 115 1.17 -6.08 -0.32
CA THR A 115 2.48 -5.83 -0.94
C THR A 115 2.67 -6.54 -2.29
N GLY A 116 1.84 -7.51 -2.66
CA GLY A 116 1.90 -8.19 -3.97
C GLY A 116 2.68 -9.51 -3.99
N ARG A 117 2.66 -10.28 -2.89
CA ARG A 117 3.34 -11.58 -2.77
C ARG A 117 2.45 -12.82 -2.95
N GLU A 118 1.13 -12.66 -3.01
CA GLU A 118 0.15 -13.75 -3.05
C GLU A 118 -1.12 -13.37 -3.82
#